data_AF-A0A2G2Y9G4-F1
#
_entry.id   AF-A0A2G2Y9G4-F1
#
_cell.length_a   1.000
_cell.length_b   1.000
_cell.length_c   1.000
_cell.angle_alpha   90.00
_cell.angle_beta   90.00
_cell.angle_gamma   90.00
#
_symmetry.space_group_name_H-M   'P 1'
#
loop_
_entity.id
_entity.type
_entity.pdbx_description
1 polymer ?
#
loop_
_entity_poly.entity_id
_entity_poly.type
_entity_poly.pdbx_seq_one_letter_code
_entity_poly.pdbx_strand_id
1 'polypeptide(L)'
;MSQAVTFLADFKLGHYMKIPPRSMFIVQLLGTLIAGTINMGVAWWLLTNITNVCQDQLLPENSPWTCPGTRVFFDASVIWGLVGPKRMFGSLGNYSGQNWFFLGGLIAPLIVWLLHKAFPKQSWIKLINIPVLLGATAGMPPATTLNFNSWICFGLVFNLFVFRYKKNWWQNYNYVLSAGLDAGLAFMGVFIYFVLGKVKFEWWGTGGEHCALASCPTAKGIQFKGCPVH
;
A
#
# COMPACT_ATOMS: atom_id res chain seq x y z
N MET A 1 5.92 -5.09 14.00
CA MET A 1 5.83 -6.53 14.35
C MET A 1 5.07 -7.32 13.28
N SER A 2 5.50 -7.26 12.02
CA SER A 2 4.89 -8.03 10.91
C SER A 2 5.71 -9.27 10.54
N GLN A 3 7.04 -9.16 10.58
CA GLN A 3 7.96 -10.20 10.10
C GLN A 3 7.80 -11.55 10.81
N ALA A 4 7.62 -11.56 12.14
CA ALA A 4 7.38 -12.79 12.90
C ALA A 4 6.04 -13.47 12.54
N VAL A 5 5.01 -12.67 12.24
CA VAL A 5 3.70 -13.19 11.82
C VAL A 5 3.79 -13.79 10.42
N THR A 6 4.49 -13.13 9.50
CA THR A 6 4.74 -13.65 8.14
C THR A 6 5.50 -14.97 8.20
N PHE A 7 6.55 -15.04 9.02
CA PHE A 7 7.33 -16.26 9.22
C PHE A 7 6.49 -17.44 9.75
N LEU A 8 5.61 -17.19 10.71
CA LEU A 8 4.67 -18.20 11.20
C LEU A 8 3.64 -18.61 10.14
N ALA A 9 3.19 -17.68 9.31
CA ALA A 9 2.26 -17.98 8.22
C ALA A 9 2.91 -18.92 7.19
N ASP A 10 4.17 -18.71 6.85
CA ASP A 10 4.92 -19.57 5.94
C ASP A 10 5.15 -20.97 6.53
N PHE A 11 5.44 -21.08 7.83
CA PHE A 11 5.55 -22.39 8.48
C PHE A 11 4.23 -23.16 8.47
N LYS A 12 3.12 -22.46 8.65
CA LYS A 12 1.78 -23.04 8.52
C LYS A 12 1.54 -23.57 7.11
N LEU A 13 1.94 -22.82 6.08
CA LEU A 13 1.85 -23.26 4.69
C LEU A 13 2.76 -24.47 4.41
N GLY A 14 4.00 -24.45 4.89
CA GLY A 14 4.93 -25.58 4.80
C GLY A 14 4.38 -26.85 5.46
N HIS A 15 3.68 -26.71 6.59
CA HIS A 15 2.99 -27.82 7.24
C HIS A 15 1.86 -28.39 6.36
N TYR A 16 1.05 -27.53 5.72
CA TYR A 16 0.01 -27.97 4.78
C TYR A 16 0.58 -28.69 3.55
N MET A 17 1.76 -28.27 3.07
CA MET A 17 2.46 -28.90 1.95
C MET A 17 3.30 -30.12 2.35
N LYS A 18 3.29 -30.52 3.63
CA LYS A 18 4.06 -31.65 4.19
C LYS A 18 5.58 -31.51 4.01
N ILE A 19 6.08 -30.28 3.99
CA ILE A 19 7.52 -29.99 3.91
C ILE A 19 8.13 -30.15 5.31
N PRO A 20 9.29 -30.82 5.47
CA PRO A 20 9.92 -30.97 6.77
C PRO A 20 10.31 -29.60 7.36
N PRO A 21 9.99 -29.33 8.64
CA PRO A 21 10.12 -28.00 9.24
C PRO A 21 11.58 -27.52 9.34
N ARG A 22 12.54 -28.44 9.49
CA ARG A 22 13.98 -28.12 9.52
C ARG A 22 14.47 -27.58 8.19
N SER A 23 14.09 -28.21 7.08
CA SER A 23 14.47 -27.75 5.74
C SER A 23 13.83 -26.40 5.42
N MET A 24 12.56 -26.20 5.81
CA MET A 24 11.88 -24.92 5.62
C MET A 24 12.57 -23.79 6.39
N PHE A 25 12.92 -24.03 7.65
CA PHE A 25 13.65 -23.06 8.46
C PHE A 25 14.99 -22.66 7.84
N ILE A 26 15.78 -23.64 7.37
CA ILE A 26 17.09 -23.38 6.76
C ILE A 26 16.94 -22.54 5.48
N VAL A 27 15.97 -22.87 4.62
CA VAL A 27 15.73 -22.13 3.37
C VAL A 27 15.27 -20.70 3.66
N GLN A 28 14.38 -20.49 4.63
CA GLN A 28 13.94 -19.14 5.04
C GLN A 28 15.07 -18.32 5.64
N LEU A 29 15.93 -18.94 6.47
CA LEU A 29 17.06 -18.25 7.07
C LEU A 29 18.11 -17.86 6.02
N LEU A 30 18.45 -18.76 5.09
CA LEU A 30 19.34 -18.44 3.97
C LEU A 30 18.72 -17.38 3.06
N GLY A 31 17.44 -17.50 2.74
CA GLY A 31 16.72 -16.54 1.91
C GLY A 31 16.70 -15.14 2.51
N THR A 32 16.48 -15.02 3.82
CA THR A 32 16.49 -13.72 4.52
C THR A 32 17.89 -13.11 4.60
N LEU A 33 18.94 -13.92 4.83
CA LEU A 33 20.33 -13.45 4.80
C LEU A 33 20.73 -12.93 3.42
N ILE A 34 20.42 -13.68 2.36
CA ILE A 34 20.71 -13.30 0.98
C ILE A 34 19.92 -12.04 0.61
N ALA A 35 18.60 -12.03 0.84
CA ALA A 35 17.75 -10.90 0.52
C ALA A 35 18.16 -9.63 1.29
N GLY A 36 18.49 -9.75 2.59
CA GLY A 36 18.97 -8.64 3.40
C GLY A 36 20.27 -8.04 2.87
N THR A 37 21.23 -8.91 2.51
CA THR A 37 22.53 -8.49 1.98
C THR A 37 22.39 -7.81 0.61
N ILE A 38 21.63 -8.41 -0.31
CA ILE A 38 21.41 -7.87 -1.65
C ILE A 38 20.64 -6.54 -1.58
N ASN A 39 19.55 -6.48 -0.81
CA ASN A 39 18.77 -5.24 -0.69
C ASN A 39 19.62 -4.10 -0.11
N MET A 40 20.46 -4.38 0.89
CA MET A 40 21.37 -3.39 1.45
C MET A 40 22.43 -2.94 0.43
N GLY A 41 23.02 -3.89 -0.30
CA GLY A 41 24.01 -3.59 -1.34
C GLY A 41 23.44 -2.75 -2.47
N VAL A 42 22.24 -3.09 -2.95
CA VAL A 42 21.53 -2.32 -3.99
C VAL A 42 21.14 -0.94 -3.48
N ALA A 43 20.64 -0.82 -2.24
CA ALA A 43 20.31 0.48 -1.66
C ALA A 43 21.55 1.37 -1.55
N TRP A 44 22.69 0.84 -1.08
CA TRP A 44 23.95 1.56 -1.01
C TRP A 44 24.44 2.00 -2.40
N TRP A 45 24.38 1.08 -3.37
CA TRP A 45 24.75 1.35 -4.76
C TRP A 45 23.88 2.47 -5.37
N LEU A 46 22.57 2.44 -5.14
CA LEU A 46 21.63 3.43 -5.65
C LEU A 46 21.92 4.83 -5.09
N LEU A 47 22.13 4.92 -3.78
CA LEU A 47 22.42 6.18 -3.09
C LEU A 47 23.77 6.79 -3.51
N THR A 48 24.73 5.96 -3.93
CA THR A 48 26.06 6.44 -4.34
C THR A 48 26.09 6.86 -5.82
N ASN A 49 25.35 6.16 -6.70
CA ASN A 49 25.44 6.38 -8.15
C ASN A 49 24.42 7.39 -8.69
N ILE A 50 23.29 7.58 -8.02
CA ILE A 50 22.23 8.47 -8.48
C ILE A 50 22.23 9.73 -7.63
N THR A 51 22.33 10.89 -8.27
CA THR A 51 22.28 12.19 -7.60
C THR A 51 20.84 12.56 -7.27
N ASN A 52 20.61 13.12 -6.08
CA ASN A 52 19.32 13.62 -5.58
C ASN A 52 18.20 12.57 -5.40
N VAL A 53 18.51 11.28 -5.25
CA VAL A 53 17.50 10.22 -5.02
C VAL A 53 16.52 10.61 -3.91
N CYS A 54 15.22 10.32 -4.11
CA CYS A 54 14.12 10.68 -3.20
C CYS A 54 13.83 12.19 -3.05
N GLN A 55 14.47 13.09 -3.81
CA GLN A 55 14.20 14.53 -3.77
C GLN A 55 13.38 14.98 -4.99
N ASP A 56 12.06 14.83 -4.90
CA ASP A 56 11.12 15.08 -6.01
C ASP A 56 11.30 16.46 -6.70
N GLN A 57 11.80 17.48 -6.00
CA GLN A 57 12.02 18.84 -6.53
C GLN A 57 13.26 18.99 -7.42
N LEU A 58 14.25 18.13 -7.23
CA LEU A 58 15.54 18.17 -7.92
C LEU A 58 15.65 17.08 -8.99
N LEU A 59 14.63 16.23 -9.08
CA LEU A 59 14.52 15.18 -10.10
C LEU A 59 13.89 15.75 -11.38
N PRO A 60 14.30 15.27 -12.56
CA PRO A 60 13.59 15.58 -13.79
C PRO A 60 12.16 15.06 -13.72
N GLU A 61 11.23 15.80 -14.35
CA GLU A 61 9.83 15.40 -14.48
C GLU A 61 9.73 13.95 -14.98
N ASN A 62 8.93 13.12 -14.29
CA ASN A 62 8.72 11.69 -14.54
C ASN A 62 9.91 10.75 -14.20
N SER A 63 10.81 11.15 -13.31
CA SER A 63 11.84 10.24 -12.82
C SER A 63 11.28 9.09 -11.96
N PRO A 64 11.71 7.84 -12.16
CA PRO A 64 11.23 6.69 -11.37
C PRO A 64 11.79 6.65 -9.94
N TRP A 65 12.76 7.51 -9.61
CA TRP A 65 13.50 7.50 -8.34
C TRP A 65 12.79 8.23 -7.20
N THR A 66 11.47 8.08 -7.14
CA THR A 66 10.63 8.59 -6.05
C THR A 66 10.59 7.58 -4.91
N CYS A 67 10.64 8.05 -3.66
CA CYS A 67 10.72 7.17 -2.47
C CYS A 67 9.53 7.38 -1.53
N PRO A 68 8.29 7.07 -1.98
CA PRO A 68 7.09 7.41 -1.24
C PRO A 68 6.99 6.65 0.08
N GLY A 69 7.40 5.37 0.12
CA GLY A 69 7.42 4.57 1.33
C GLY A 69 8.35 5.14 2.41
N THR A 70 9.60 5.47 2.05
CA THR A 70 10.57 6.05 2.97
C THR A 70 10.10 7.40 3.52
N ARG A 71 9.45 8.22 2.69
CA ARG A 71 8.87 9.49 3.12
C ARG A 71 7.79 9.30 4.18
N VAL A 72 6.87 8.35 3.98
CA VAL A 72 5.84 8.02 4.99
C VAL A 72 6.48 7.54 6.30
N PHE A 73 7.53 6.71 6.25
CA PHE A 73 8.25 6.28 7.44
C PHE A 73 8.95 7.44 8.16
N PHE A 74 9.56 8.35 7.42
CA PHE A 74 10.19 9.55 7.96
C PHE A 74 9.16 10.46 8.63
N ASP A 75 8.05 10.75 7.94
CA ASP A 75 6.96 11.56 8.48
C ASP A 75 6.39 10.94 9.76
N ALA A 76 6.14 9.63 9.77
CA ALA A 76 5.72 8.91 10.97
C ALA A 76 6.73 9.05 12.13
N SER A 77 8.03 8.98 11.84
CA SER A 77 9.08 9.14 12.85
C SER A 77 9.11 10.56 13.43
N VAL A 78 8.88 11.58 12.61
CA VAL A 78 8.79 12.98 13.06
C VAL A 78 7.54 13.19 13.92
N ILE A 79 6.39 12.67 13.49
CA ILE A 79 5.12 12.79 14.20
C ILE A 79 5.21 12.15 15.60
N TRP A 80 5.65 10.89 15.66
CA TRP A 80 5.63 10.11 16.90
C TRP A 80 6.88 10.31 17.76
N GLY A 81 8.03 10.61 17.16
CA GLY A 81 9.31 10.76 17.86
C GLY A 81 9.65 12.19 18.24
N LEU A 82 9.63 13.12 17.29
CA LEU A 82 10.11 14.50 17.50
C LEU A 82 9.03 15.45 18.04
N VAL A 83 7.85 15.46 17.42
CA VAL A 83 6.75 16.37 17.79
C VAL A 83 5.96 15.82 18.98
N GLY A 84 5.71 14.51 18.94
CA GLY A 84 4.94 13.78 19.93
C GLY A 84 3.42 13.96 19.77
N PRO A 85 2.64 12.99 20.28
CA PRO A 85 1.18 12.94 20.06
C PRO A 85 0.43 14.14 20.65
N LYS A 86 0.92 14.75 21.74
CA LYS A 86 0.25 15.88 22.40
C LYS A 86 0.19 17.14 21.53
N ARG A 87 1.20 17.38 20.67
CA ARG A 87 1.23 18.53 19.78
C ARG A 87 0.54 18.30 18.43
N MET A 88 0.33 17.05 18.03
CA MET A 88 -0.41 16.76 16.79
C MET A 88 -1.88 16.41 17.03
N PHE A 89 -2.14 15.48 17.95
CA PHE A 89 -3.47 14.94 18.25
C PHE A 89 -4.05 15.46 19.58
N GLY A 90 -3.29 16.19 20.39
CA GLY A 90 -3.77 16.78 21.65
C GLY A 90 -4.47 18.12 21.45
N SER A 91 -4.77 18.80 22.57
CA SER A 91 -5.45 20.10 22.57
C SER A 91 -4.68 21.24 21.90
N LEU A 92 -3.36 21.06 21.72
CA LEU A 92 -2.47 22.04 21.10
C LEU A 92 -2.28 21.81 19.60
N GLY A 93 -2.84 20.72 19.05
CA GLY A 93 -2.65 20.31 17.67
C GLY A 93 -3.89 20.49 16.80
N ASN A 94 -3.67 20.57 15.48
CA ASN A 94 -4.75 20.71 14.51
C ASN A 94 -5.51 19.40 14.22
N TYR A 95 -5.00 18.24 14.65
CA TYR A 95 -5.57 16.92 14.34
C TYR A 95 -6.27 16.26 15.54
N SER A 96 -6.73 17.04 16.52
CA SER A 96 -7.46 16.51 17.69
C SER A 96 -8.74 15.76 17.31
N GLY A 97 -9.39 16.17 16.21
CA GLY A 97 -10.55 15.50 15.63
C GLY A 97 -10.29 14.05 15.22
N GLN A 98 -9.04 13.69 14.88
CA GLN A 98 -8.69 12.34 14.44
C GLN A 98 -8.92 11.29 15.53
N ASN A 99 -8.81 11.69 16.81
CA ASN A 99 -9.03 10.77 17.93
C ASN A 99 -10.48 10.26 18.00
N TRP A 100 -11.45 10.99 17.45
CA TRP A 100 -12.85 10.54 17.40
C TRP A 100 -13.06 9.34 16.48
N PHE A 101 -12.14 9.08 15.53
CA PHE A 101 -12.21 7.87 14.72
C PHE A 101 -11.97 6.59 15.53
N PHE A 102 -11.33 6.64 16.71
CA PHE A 102 -11.26 5.49 17.61
C PHE A 102 -12.65 5.10 18.13
N LEU A 103 -13.46 6.10 18.52
CA LEU A 103 -14.85 5.90 18.91
C LEU A 103 -15.69 5.43 17.72
N GLY A 104 -15.50 6.04 16.55
CA GLY A 104 -16.15 5.60 15.32
C GLY A 104 -15.85 4.13 14.98
N GLY A 105 -14.59 3.71 15.12
CA GLY A 105 -14.14 2.33 14.91
C GLY A 105 -14.72 1.33 15.92
N LEU A 106 -14.97 1.76 17.17
CA LEU A 106 -15.63 0.93 18.18
C LEU A 106 -17.14 0.81 17.94
N ILE A 107 -17.77 1.90 17.54
CA ILE A 107 -19.22 1.97 17.30
C ILE A 107 -19.61 1.25 16.02
N ALA A 108 -18.79 1.31 14.97
CA ALA A 108 -19.19 0.80 13.66
C ALA A 108 -19.46 -0.72 13.61
N PRO A 109 -18.68 -1.61 14.28
CA PRO A 109 -19.05 -3.02 14.43
C PRO A 109 -20.34 -3.24 15.23
N LEU A 110 -20.59 -2.42 16.26
CA LEU A 110 -21.82 -2.48 17.05
C LEU A 110 -23.05 -2.10 16.21
N ILE A 111 -22.93 -1.10 15.33
CA ILE A 111 -23.98 -0.74 14.38
C ILE A 111 -24.30 -1.90 13.44
N VAL A 112 -23.29 -2.59 12.90
CA VAL A 112 -23.50 -3.76 12.04
C VAL A 112 -24.19 -4.89 12.79
N TRP A 113 -23.81 -5.13 14.05
CA TRP A 113 -24.46 -6.12 14.90
C TRP A 113 -25.93 -5.79 15.18
N LEU A 114 -26.25 -4.52 15.48
CA LEU A 114 -27.63 -4.06 15.67
C LEU A 114 -28.46 -4.18 14.39
N LEU A 115 -27.90 -3.80 13.24
CA LEU A 115 -28.56 -3.92 11.93
C LEU A 115 -28.83 -5.38 11.56
N HIS A 116 -27.92 -6.29 11.88
CA HIS A 116 -28.13 -7.71 11.70
C HIS A 116 -29.29 -8.24 12.58
N LYS A 117 -29.39 -7.76 13.82
CA LYS A 117 -30.48 -8.13 14.75
C LYS A 117 -31.85 -7.56 14.32
N ALA A 118 -31.88 -6.35 13.78
CA ALA A 118 -33.10 -5.68 13.33
C ALA A 118 -33.62 -6.21 11.98
N PHE A 119 -32.72 -6.63 11.07
CA PHE A 119 -33.08 -7.12 9.73
C PHE A 119 -32.60 -8.56 9.49
N PRO A 120 -33.18 -9.57 10.18
CA PRO A 120 -32.74 -10.96 10.06
C PRO A 120 -32.95 -11.57 8.66
N LYS A 121 -33.84 -10.98 7.84
CA LYS A 121 -34.12 -11.43 6.46
C LYS A 121 -33.00 -11.08 5.46
N GLN A 122 -32.11 -10.16 5.81
CA GLN A 122 -31.11 -9.61 4.90
C GLN A 122 -29.73 -10.24 5.15
N SER A 123 -29.42 -11.32 4.43
CA SER A 123 -28.18 -12.09 4.63
C SER A 123 -26.90 -11.34 4.25
N TRP A 124 -26.97 -10.36 3.34
CA TRP A 124 -25.85 -9.51 2.92
C TRP A 124 -25.22 -8.67 4.04
N ILE A 125 -25.99 -8.27 5.07
CA ILE A 125 -25.50 -7.45 6.19
C ILE A 125 -24.42 -8.20 6.99
N LYS A 126 -24.50 -9.54 7.04
CA LYS A 126 -23.50 -10.40 7.70
C LYS A 126 -22.15 -10.42 6.96
N LEU A 127 -22.12 -10.06 5.69
CA LEU A 127 -20.89 -10.07 4.87
C LEU A 127 -20.09 -8.76 5.01
N ILE A 128 -20.68 -7.72 5.60
CA ILE A 128 -20.03 -6.42 5.78
C ILE A 128 -19.11 -6.47 7.00
N ASN A 129 -17.83 -6.74 6.76
CA ASN A 129 -16.80 -6.69 7.79
C ASN A 129 -16.18 -5.28 7.86
N ILE A 130 -16.73 -4.42 8.71
CA ILE A 130 -16.22 -3.06 8.93
C ILE A 130 -14.72 -3.03 9.30
N PRO A 131 -14.18 -3.91 10.16
CA PRO A 131 -12.75 -3.90 10.46
C PRO A 131 -11.89 -4.16 9.21
N VAL A 132 -12.36 -4.99 8.28
CA VAL A 132 -11.67 -5.25 7.01
C VAL A 132 -11.73 -4.03 6.09
N LEU A 133 -12.87 -3.36 6.03
CA LEU A 133 -13.05 -2.13 5.23
C LEU A 133 -12.18 -0.98 5.75
N LEU A 134 -12.16 -0.75 7.06
CA LEU A 134 -11.31 0.27 7.68
C LEU A 134 -9.84 -0.13 7.59
N GLY A 135 -9.51 -1.41 7.77
CA GLY A 135 -8.15 -1.93 7.61
C GLY A 135 -7.59 -1.76 6.20
N ALA A 136 -8.42 -1.86 5.16
CA ALA A 136 -8.01 -1.66 3.78
C ALA A 136 -7.50 -0.22 3.52
N THR A 137 -7.99 0.77 4.25
CA THR A 137 -7.52 2.16 4.14
C THR A 137 -6.18 2.43 4.82
N ALA A 138 -5.65 1.49 5.60
CA ALA A 138 -4.35 1.66 6.27
C ALA A 138 -3.17 1.78 5.29
N GLY A 139 -3.33 1.31 4.04
CA GLY A 139 -2.35 1.45 2.97
C GLY A 139 -2.44 2.75 2.17
N MET A 140 -3.34 3.69 2.52
CA MET A 140 -3.53 4.95 1.79
C MET A 140 -2.23 5.75 1.64
N PRO A 141 -1.43 5.96 2.69
CA PRO A 141 -0.03 6.36 2.54
C PRO A 141 0.82 5.09 2.47
N PRO A 142 1.54 4.75 1.36
CA PRO A 142 2.05 5.59 0.27
C PRO A 142 1.29 5.50 -1.07
N ALA A 143 0.21 4.74 -1.16
CA ALA A 143 -0.45 4.50 -2.44
C ALA A 143 -1.31 5.70 -2.91
N THR A 144 -1.04 6.15 -4.13
CA THR A 144 -1.76 7.24 -4.79
C THR A 144 -3.25 6.97 -4.98
N THR A 145 -4.02 8.03 -5.19
CA THR A 145 -5.48 7.95 -5.40
C THR A 145 -5.82 7.07 -6.61
N LEU A 146 -5.00 7.16 -7.66
CA LEU A 146 -5.08 6.32 -8.85
C LEU A 146 -4.92 4.83 -8.54
N ASN A 147 -3.99 4.45 -7.64
CA ASN A 147 -3.79 3.05 -7.26
C ASN A 147 -5.02 2.50 -6.53
N PHE A 148 -5.61 3.27 -5.62
CA PHE A 148 -6.83 2.86 -4.91
C PHE A 148 -8.04 2.76 -5.83
N ASN A 149 -8.26 3.77 -6.68
CA ASN A 149 -9.38 3.76 -7.62
C ASN A 149 -9.26 2.58 -8.60
N SER A 150 -8.05 2.33 -9.11
CA SER A 150 -7.78 1.19 -9.98
C SER A 150 -8.03 -0.13 -9.24
N TRP A 151 -7.55 -0.27 -8.01
CA TRP A 151 -7.78 -1.46 -7.18
C TRP A 151 -9.27 -1.73 -6.96
N ILE A 152 -10.06 -0.69 -6.66
CA ILE A 152 -11.53 -0.80 -6.51
C ILE A 152 -12.17 -1.22 -7.84
N CYS A 153 -11.81 -0.58 -8.96
CA CYS A 153 -12.34 -0.91 -10.27
C CYS A 153 -12.04 -2.36 -10.67
N PHE A 154 -10.78 -2.78 -10.62
CA PHE A 154 -10.39 -4.16 -10.92
C PHE A 154 -11.00 -5.15 -9.94
N GLY A 155 -11.05 -4.81 -8.65
CA GLY A 155 -11.71 -5.59 -7.61
C GLY A 155 -13.19 -5.82 -7.92
N LEU A 156 -13.93 -4.79 -8.31
CA LEU A 156 -15.34 -4.91 -8.69
C LEU A 156 -15.53 -5.74 -9.96
N VAL A 157 -14.72 -5.50 -11.00
CA VAL A 157 -14.82 -6.25 -12.26
C VAL A 157 -14.57 -7.74 -12.02
N PHE A 158 -13.47 -8.11 -11.37
CA PHE A 158 -13.15 -9.52 -11.18
C PHE A 158 -14.03 -10.19 -10.13
N ASN A 159 -14.35 -9.53 -9.01
CA ASN A 159 -15.10 -10.16 -7.92
C ASN A 159 -16.63 -10.07 -8.07
N LEU A 160 -17.18 -9.10 -8.81
CA LEU A 160 -18.63 -9.00 -9.04
C LEU A 160 -19.03 -9.42 -10.45
N PHE A 161 -18.34 -8.93 -11.48
CA PHE A 161 -18.72 -9.23 -12.86
C PHE A 161 -18.24 -10.63 -13.27
N VAL A 162 -16.92 -10.88 -13.25
CA VAL A 162 -16.36 -12.15 -13.71
C VAL A 162 -16.83 -13.32 -12.83
N PHE A 163 -16.95 -13.11 -11.52
CA PHE A 163 -17.50 -14.11 -10.61
C PHE A 163 -18.94 -14.51 -10.93
N ARG A 164 -19.81 -13.57 -11.33
CA ARG A 164 -21.21 -13.84 -11.67
C ARG A 164 -21.37 -14.49 -13.05
N TYR A 165 -20.62 -14.05 -14.05
CA TYR A 165 -20.75 -14.54 -15.42
C TYR A 165 -19.99 -15.85 -15.68
N LYS A 166 -18.82 -16.05 -15.07
CA LYS A 166 -17.92 -17.20 -15.33
C LYS A 166 -17.28 -17.75 -14.05
N LYS A 167 -18.13 -18.19 -13.12
CA LYS A 167 -17.70 -18.72 -11.81
C LYS A 167 -16.63 -19.83 -11.89
N ASN A 168 -16.81 -20.81 -12.79
CA ASN A 168 -15.86 -21.92 -12.94
C ASN A 168 -14.48 -21.46 -13.40
N TRP A 169 -14.42 -20.45 -14.28
CA TRP A 169 -13.14 -19.88 -14.71
C TRP A 169 -12.48 -19.10 -13.56
N TRP A 170 -13.27 -18.29 -12.85
CA TRP A 170 -12.77 -17.48 -11.75
C TRP A 170 -12.14 -18.33 -10.63
N GLN A 171 -12.80 -19.43 -10.23
CA GLN A 171 -12.29 -20.31 -9.17
C GLN A 171 -10.96 -20.99 -9.51
N ASN A 172 -10.76 -21.33 -10.79
CA ASN A 172 -9.58 -22.09 -11.21
C ASN A 172 -8.40 -21.18 -11.60
N TYR A 173 -8.66 -20.04 -12.22
CA TYR A 173 -7.62 -19.25 -12.89
C TYR A 173 -7.39 -17.85 -12.31
N ASN A 174 -8.30 -17.29 -11.51
CA ASN A 174 -8.16 -15.91 -11.04
C ASN A 174 -6.90 -15.70 -10.19
N TYR A 175 -6.60 -16.63 -9.28
CA TYR A 175 -5.39 -16.58 -8.46
C TYR A 175 -4.11 -16.76 -9.28
N VAL A 176 -4.14 -17.64 -10.30
CA VAL A 176 -3.01 -17.86 -11.20
C VAL A 176 -2.76 -16.61 -12.06
N LEU A 177 -3.82 -15.98 -12.55
CA LEU A 177 -3.73 -14.73 -13.30
C LEU A 177 -3.15 -13.61 -12.43
N SER A 178 -3.61 -13.47 -11.19
CA SER A 178 -3.05 -12.49 -10.23
C SER A 178 -1.55 -12.71 -10.04
N ALA A 179 -1.13 -13.94 -9.75
CA ALA A 179 0.28 -14.27 -9.60
C ALA A 179 1.10 -14.02 -10.89
N GLY A 180 0.50 -14.27 -12.06
CA GLY A 180 1.11 -13.99 -13.36
C GLY A 180 1.29 -12.49 -13.63
N LEU A 181 0.32 -11.66 -13.23
CA LEU A 181 0.41 -10.21 -13.35
C LEU A 181 1.49 -9.63 -12.42
N ASP A 182 1.57 -10.12 -11.18
CA ASP A 182 2.60 -9.70 -10.21
C ASP A 182 4.01 -10.08 -10.69
N ALA A 183 4.19 -11.32 -11.15
CA ALA A 183 5.44 -11.77 -11.71
C ALA A 183 5.79 -10.99 -12.99
N GLY A 184 4.82 -10.77 -13.88
CA GLY A 184 4.98 -10.01 -15.11
C GLY A 184 5.43 -8.58 -14.86
N LEU A 185 4.85 -7.90 -13.86
CA LEU A 185 5.26 -6.55 -13.45
C LEU A 185 6.73 -6.55 -12.98
N ALA A 186 7.13 -7.51 -12.15
CA ALA A 186 8.50 -7.61 -11.66
C ALA A 186 9.51 -7.83 -12.80
N PHE A 187 9.23 -8.77 -13.71
CA PHE A 187 10.09 -9.03 -14.88
C PHE A 187 10.16 -7.83 -15.82
N MET A 188 9.02 -7.20 -16.12
CA MET A 188 8.99 -6.02 -16.98
C MET A 188 9.71 -4.83 -16.34
N GLY A 189 9.62 -4.65 -15.02
CA GLY A 189 10.36 -3.62 -14.31
C GLY A 189 11.88 -3.76 -14.49
N VAL A 190 12.41 -4.97 -14.32
CA VAL A 190 13.84 -5.26 -14.55
C VAL A 190 14.21 -5.05 -16.03
N PHE A 191 13.37 -5.51 -16.94
CA PHE A 191 13.59 -5.36 -18.38
C PHE A 191 13.64 -3.88 -18.80
N ILE A 192 12.65 -3.08 -18.38
CA ILE A 192 12.59 -1.64 -18.65
C ILE A 192 13.82 -0.94 -18.07
N TYR A 193 14.24 -1.29 -16.86
CA TYR A 193 15.44 -0.71 -16.25
C TYR A 193 16.70 -0.91 -17.11
N PHE A 194 16.94 -2.13 -17.61
CA PHE A 194 18.12 -2.42 -18.43
C PHE A 194 18.03 -1.89 -19.87
N VAL A 195 16.84 -1.86 -20.47
CA VAL A 195 16.65 -1.50 -21.89
C VAL A 195 16.38 -0.01 -22.09
N LEU A 196 15.57 0.60 -21.22
CA LEU A 196 15.05 1.96 -21.37
C LEU A 196 15.62 2.94 -20.34
N GLY A 197 16.60 2.55 -19.53
CA GLY A 197 17.14 3.36 -18.43
C GLY A 197 17.66 4.77 -18.80
N LYS A 198 17.77 5.11 -20.09
CA LYS A 198 18.14 6.44 -20.59
C LYS A 198 17.08 7.12 -21.47
N VAL A 199 15.95 6.48 -21.75
CA VAL A 199 14.92 7.00 -22.67
C VAL A 199 13.73 7.51 -21.84
N LYS A 200 13.40 8.79 -22.01
CA LYS A 200 12.19 9.38 -21.44
C LYS A 200 11.01 9.05 -22.34
N PHE A 201 9.99 8.38 -21.80
CA PHE A 201 8.76 8.06 -22.51
C PHE A 201 7.59 8.80 -21.86
N GLU A 202 6.93 9.66 -22.62
CA GLU A 202 5.71 10.36 -22.19
C GLU A 202 4.50 9.55 -22.67
N TRP A 203 3.79 8.94 -21.71
CA TRP A 203 2.51 8.26 -21.96
C TRP A 203 1.59 8.52 -20.78
N TRP A 204 0.32 8.13 -20.93
CA TRP A 204 -0.70 8.39 -19.91
C TRP A 204 -0.30 7.83 -18.53
N GLY A 205 0.39 6.69 -18.44
CA GLY A 205 0.85 6.14 -17.17
C GLY A 205 2.17 6.70 -16.63
N THR A 206 2.93 7.53 -17.37
CA THR A 206 4.09 8.24 -16.81
C THR A 206 3.73 9.61 -16.25
N GLY A 207 2.54 10.14 -16.56
CA GLY A 207 2.06 11.44 -16.05
C GLY A 207 1.69 11.47 -14.55
N GLY A 208 1.94 10.39 -13.81
CA GLY A 208 1.71 10.32 -12.37
C GLY A 208 0.24 10.61 -11.99
N GLU A 209 0.05 11.42 -10.95
CA GLU A 209 -1.28 11.94 -10.61
C GLU A 209 -1.69 12.99 -11.65
N HIS A 210 -2.69 12.67 -12.48
CA HIS A 210 -3.26 13.60 -13.49
C HIS A 210 -3.92 14.86 -12.90
N CYS A 211 -3.84 15.05 -11.58
CA CYS A 211 -4.33 16.22 -10.87
C CYS A 211 -3.15 16.99 -10.27
N ALA A 212 -2.72 18.07 -10.92
CA ALA A 212 -1.62 18.92 -10.46
C ALA A 212 -1.88 19.53 -9.06
N LEU A 213 -3.15 19.68 -8.68
CA LEU A 213 -3.59 20.22 -7.39
C LEU A 213 -3.51 19.19 -6.25
N ALA A 214 -3.33 17.91 -6.53
CA ALA A 214 -3.28 16.86 -5.51
C ALA A 214 -2.07 17.00 -4.57
N SER A 215 -0.99 17.64 -5.03
CA SER A 215 0.21 17.92 -4.24
C SER A 215 0.12 19.22 -3.41
N CYS A 216 -0.94 20.02 -3.61
CA CYS A 216 -1.08 21.30 -2.94
C CYS A 216 -1.52 21.15 -1.48
N PRO A 217 -0.86 21.85 -0.53
CA PRO A 217 -1.27 21.82 0.86
C PRO A 217 -2.62 22.52 1.01
N THR A 218 -3.59 21.82 1.60
CA THR A 218 -4.93 22.36 1.93
C THR A 218 -4.99 23.05 3.30
N ALA A 219 -3.86 23.10 4.01
CA ALA A 219 -3.78 23.73 5.32
C ALA A 219 -3.79 25.26 5.22
N LYS A 220 -4.68 25.90 5.98
CA LYS A 220 -4.78 27.37 6.05
C LYS A 220 -3.45 27.99 6.45
N GLY A 221 -2.98 28.97 5.66
CA GLY A 221 -1.76 29.73 5.94
C GLY A 221 -0.47 29.14 5.37
N ILE A 222 -0.51 28.00 4.68
CA ILE A 222 0.67 27.43 4.00
C ILE A 222 0.63 27.81 2.52
N GLN A 223 1.51 28.72 2.11
CA GLN A 223 1.68 29.10 0.70
C GLN A 223 2.76 28.23 0.07
N PHE A 224 2.39 27.47 -0.96
CA PHE A 224 3.30 26.65 -1.75
C PHE A 224 3.33 27.17 -3.19
N LYS A 225 4.53 27.29 -3.79
CA LYS A 225 4.69 27.79 -5.16
C LYS A 225 3.92 26.89 -6.14
N GLY A 226 2.99 27.48 -6.90
CA GLY A 226 2.18 26.77 -7.90
C GLY A 226 0.79 26.32 -7.43
N CYS A 227 0.42 26.58 -6.17
CA CYS A 227 -0.89 26.22 -5.62
C CYS A 227 -1.80 27.45 -5.43
N PRO A 228 -3.10 27.36 -5.76
CA PRO A 228 -4.03 28.46 -5.54
C PRO A 228 -4.16 28.73 -4.04
N VAL A 229 -3.99 30.00 -3.66
CA VAL A 229 -4.11 30.46 -2.27
C VAL A 229 -5.56 30.88 -2.05
N HIS A 230 -6.26 30.26 -1.10
CA HIS A 230 -7.56 30.71 -0.60
C HIS A 230 -7.42 31.23 0.82
#